data_AF-A0A925KGE8-F1
#
_entry.id   AF-A0A925KGE8-F1
#
_cell.length_a   1.000
_cell.length_b   1.000
_cell.length_c   1.000
_cell.angle_alpha   90.00
_cell.angle_beta   90.00
_cell.angle_gamma   90.00
#
_symmetry.space_group_name_H-M   'P 1'
#
loop_
_entity.id
_entity.type
_entity.pdbx_description
1 polymer ?
#
loop_
_entity_poly.entity_id
_entity_poly.type
_entity_poly.pdbx_seq_one_letter_code
_entity_poly.pdbx_strand_id
1 'polypeptide(L)'
;NRPTQLSSWNWSNDLLLTQGELPVDVALHTQLVRNRLGDRETVIEFGPVLQTDLGRTQLNANLFFERTLASRSAADPTQLKYQWQARYRWMPGVHFGAQGFGELGAWDDWSPRQAQSHRAGPAVFGSLRLNEREEVKLQAAWLMGKTYGRRGHMFSTRLAYDF
;
A
#
# COMPACT_ATOMS: atom_id res chain seq x y z
N ASN A 1 -1.96 -35.08 2.53
CA ASN A 1 -1.15 -34.01 1.92
C ASN A 1 -1.88 -33.40 0.74
N ARG A 2 -2.30 -32.12 0.81
CA ARG A 2 -2.80 -31.40 -0.39
C ARG A 2 -1.59 -30.81 -1.11
N PRO A 3 -1.47 -30.96 -2.45
CA PRO A 3 -0.37 -30.37 -3.20
C PRO A 3 -0.44 -28.84 -3.16
N THR A 4 0.72 -28.18 -3.19
CA THR A 4 0.81 -26.72 -3.34
C THR A 4 0.14 -26.31 -4.66
N GLN A 5 -0.76 -25.33 -4.61
CA GLN A 5 -1.43 -24.79 -5.77
C GLN A 5 -1.17 -23.29 -5.86
N LEU A 6 -1.07 -22.78 -7.08
CA LEU A 6 -0.95 -21.35 -7.33
C LEU A 6 -2.22 -20.64 -6.85
N SER A 7 -2.09 -19.68 -5.92
CA SER A 7 -3.21 -18.92 -5.37
C SER A 7 -3.60 -17.72 -6.24
N SER A 8 -2.62 -16.96 -6.72
CA SER A 8 -2.83 -15.78 -7.57
C SER A 8 -1.65 -15.51 -8.51
N TRP A 9 -1.91 -14.74 -9.56
CA TRP A 9 -0.89 -14.06 -10.35
C TRP A 9 -1.07 -12.56 -10.18
N ASN A 10 0.03 -11.85 -9.89
CA ASN A 10 0.01 -10.41 -9.67
C ASN A 10 1.00 -9.77 -10.64
N TRP A 11 0.56 -8.76 -11.38
CA TRP A 11 1.41 -7.92 -12.22
C TRP A 11 1.24 -6.48 -11.81
N SER A 12 2.35 -5.78 -11.60
CA SER A 12 2.37 -4.39 -11.17
C SER A 12 3.28 -3.58 -12.08
N ASN A 13 2.89 -2.33 -12.33
CA ASN A 13 3.67 -1.36 -13.07
C ASN A 13 3.58 0.00 -12.39
N ASP A 14 4.73 0.67 -12.25
CA ASP A 14 4.82 2.05 -11.77
C ASP A 14 5.42 2.91 -12.88
N LEU A 15 4.60 3.78 -13.48
CA LEU A 15 5.05 4.73 -14.49
C LEU A 15 5.39 6.06 -13.81
N LEU A 16 6.69 6.36 -13.70
CA LEU A 16 7.16 7.65 -13.21
C LEU A 16 6.78 8.75 -14.22
N LEU A 17 5.97 9.72 -13.79
CA LEU A 17 5.56 10.86 -14.61
C LEU A 17 6.50 12.04 -14.39
N THR A 18 6.99 12.22 -13.15
CA THR A 18 7.99 13.22 -12.80
C THR A 18 9.06 12.59 -11.91
N GLN A 19 10.28 13.13 -12.00
CA GLN A 19 11.41 12.70 -11.18
C GLN A 19 12.37 13.87 -10.93
N GLY A 20 12.24 14.53 -9.78
CA GLY A 20 13.09 15.64 -9.34
C GLY A 20 12.83 16.99 -10.02
N GLU A 21 11.92 17.06 -10.99
CA GLU A 21 11.56 18.29 -11.71
C GLU A 21 10.59 19.18 -10.94
N LEU A 22 9.78 18.58 -10.06
CA LEU A 22 8.77 19.25 -9.26
C LEU A 22 9.06 19.06 -7.76
N PRO A 23 8.49 19.90 -6.88
CA PRO A 23 8.54 19.66 -5.44
C PRO A 23 7.91 18.33 -5.00
N VAL A 24 7.09 17.73 -5.86
CA VAL A 24 6.43 16.45 -5.66
C VAL A 24 6.65 15.59 -6.89
N ASP A 25 7.24 14.41 -6.68
CA ASP A 25 7.31 13.35 -7.67
C ASP A 25 5.97 12.64 -7.78
N VAL A 26 5.55 12.39 -9.01
CA VAL A 26 4.26 11.76 -9.33
C VAL A 26 4.53 10.53 -10.18
N ALA A 27 3.92 9.42 -9.79
CA ALA A 27 3.88 8.20 -10.58
C ALA A 27 2.44 7.71 -10.71
N LEU A 28 2.18 6.95 -11.76
CA LEU A 28 0.95 6.18 -11.92
C LEU A 28 1.23 4.73 -11.58
N HIS A 29 0.61 4.23 -10.52
CA HIS A 29 0.61 2.82 -10.17
C HIS A 29 -0.51 2.10 -10.90
N THR A 30 -0.26 0.88 -11.36
CA THR A 30 -1.28 -0.05 -11.86
C THR A 30 -0.92 -1.47 -11.47
N GLN A 31 -1.88 -2.21 -10.93
CA GLN A 31 -1.73 -3.60 -10.55
C GLN A 31 -2.92 -4.42 -11.07
N LEU A 32 -2.63 -5.58 -11.66
CA LEU A 32 -3.60 -6.58 -12.07
C LEU A 32 -3.38 -7.84 -11.24
N VAL A 33 -4.38 -8.23 -10.47
CA VAL A 33 -4.38 -9.44 -9.65
C VAL A 33 -5.38 -10.43 -10.23
N ARG A 34 -4.92 -11.64 -10.54
CA ARG A 34 -5.75 -12.75 -11.00
C ARG A 34 -5.73 -13.87 -9.98
N ASN A 35 -6.80 -13.99 -9.20
CA ASN A 35 -7.00 -15.06 -8.23
C ASN A 35 -7.34 -16.37 -8.96
N ARG A 36 -6.67 -17.46 -8.58
CA ARG A 36 -6.84 -18.81 -9.17
C ARG A 36 -7.68 -19.73 -8.29
N LEU A 37 -7.78 -19.41 -7.01
CA LEU A 37 -8.58 -20.12 -6.00
C LEU A 37 -9.86 -19.31 -5.68
N GLY A 38 -10.93 -19.99 -5.28
CA GLY A 38 -12.23 -19.35 -5.00
C GLY A 38 -13.00 -18.92 -6.26
N ASP A 39 -13.52 -17.69 -6.26
CA ASP A 39 -14.38 -17.14 -7.33
C ASP A 39 -13.65 -16.77 -8.62
N ARG A 40 -12.34 -17.03 -8.69
CA ARG A 40 -11.47 -16.76 -9.85
C ARG A 40 -11.56 -15.32 -10.32
N GLU A 41 -11.32 -14.42 -9.39
CA GLU A 41 -11.49 -12.99 -9.62
C GLU A 41 -10.29 -12.39 -10.36
N THR A 42 -10.57 -11.39 -11.19
CA THR A 42 -9.58 -10.52 -11.81
C THR A 42 -9.83 -9.10 -11.34
N VAL A 43 -8.88 -8.56 -10.58
CA VAL A 43 -8.97 -7.25 -9.91
C VAL A 43 -7.92 -6.34 -10.52
N ILE A 44 -8.31 -5.13 -10.89
CA ILE A 44 -7.38 -4.06 -11.27
C ILE A 44 -7.36 -3.01 -10.16
N GLU A 45 -6.17 -2.57 -9.78
CA GLU A 45 -5.93 -1.43 -8.91
C GLU A 45 -5.09 -0.41 -9.67
N PHE A 46 -5.43 0.88 -9.61
CA PHE A 46 -4.64 1.93 -10.24
C PHE A 46 -4.79 3.26 -9.49
N GLY A 47 -3.81 4.14 -9.66
CA GLY A 47 -3.94 5.51 -9.20
C GLY A 47 -2.61 6.21 -8.94
N PRO A 48 -2.66 7.49 -8.55
CA PRO A 48 -1.46 8.28 -8.35
C PRO A 48 -0.70 7.86 -7.09
N VAL A 49 0.62 7.86 -7.21
CA VAL A 49 1.58 7.72 -6.12
C VAL A 49 2.39 9.01 -6.09
N LEU A 50 2.34 9.70 -4.96
CA LEU A 50 3.00 10.98 -4.75
C LEU A 50 4.12 10.82 -3.74
N GLN A 51 5.24 11.46 -4.00
CA GLN A 51 6.37 11.51 -3.08
C GLN A 51 6.98 12.90 -3.02
N THR A 52 7.39 13.33 -1.84
CA THR A 52 8.19 14.55 -1.68
C THR A 52 9.22 14.36 -0.57
N ASP A 53 10.39 14.98 -0.75
CA ASP A 53 11.48 14.99 0.21
C ASP A 53 11.63 16.41 0.79
N LEU A 54 11.35 16.54 2.08
CA LEU A 54 11.45 17.77 2.85
C LEU A 54 12.59 17.65 3.86
N GLY A 55 13.81 17.93 3.40
CA GLY A 55 15.03 17.82 4.21
C GLY A 55 15.27 16.38 4.68
N ARG A 56 15.06 16.11 5.97
CA ARG A 56 15.21 14.76 6.55
C ARG A 56 13.92 13.94 6.52
N THR A 57 12.81 14.50 6.07
CA THR A 57 11.50 13.84 6.07
C THR A 57 11.07 13.53 4.65
N GLN A 58 10.82 12.26 4.38
CA GLN A 58 10.17 11.80 3.14
C GLN A 58 8.67 11.63 3.42
N LEU A 59 7.82 12.17 2.54
CA LEU A 59 6.37 12.02 2.60
C LEU A 59 5.90 11.27 1.35
N ASN A 60 5.00 10.32 1.54
CA ASN A 60 4.35 9.57 0.47
C ASN A 60 2.83 9.64 0.65
N ALA A 61 2.11 9.81 -0.44
CA ALA A 61 0.65 9.77 -0.46
C ALA A 61 0.16 9.07 -1.73
N ASN A 62 -0.67 8.06 -1.55
CA ASN A 62 -1.19 7.23 -2.64
C ASN A 62 -2.71 7.25 -2.58
N LEU A 63 -3.33 7.30 -3.75
CA LEU A 63 -4.76 7.14 -3.93
C LEU A 63 -4.98 6.01 -4.92
N PHE A 64 -5.79 5.02 -4.57
CA PHE A 64 -6.00 3.83 -5.39
C PHE A 64 -7.49 3.58 -5.64
N PHE A 65 -7.81 3.33 -6.91
CA PHE A 65 -9.08 2.85 -7.40
C PHE A 65 -8.96 1.35 -7.66
N GLU A 66 -9.76 0.53 -6.99
CA GLU A 66 -9.77 -0.92 -7.16
C GLU A 66 -11.09 -1.36 -7.78
N ARG A 67 -11.05 -2.19 -8.82
CA ARG A 67 -12.25 -2.72 -9.48
C ARG A 67 -12.09 -4.19 -9.81
N THR A 68 -13.11 -4.98 -9.48
CA THR A 68 -13.24 -6.36 -9.96
C THR A 68 -13.72 -6.35 -11.41
N LEU A 69 -12.85 -6.75 -12.34
CA LEU A 69 -13.13 -6.81 -13.78
C LEU A 69 -13.92 -8.06 -14.17
N ALA A 70 -13.66 -9.17 -13.49
CA ALA A 70 -14.35 -10.43 -13.69
C ALA A 70 -14.41 -11.19 -12.36
N SER A 71 -15.60 -11.64 -11.97
CA SER A 71 -15.85 -12.55 -10.85
C SER A 71 -17.06 -13.43 -11.19
N ARG A 72 -17.24 -14.53 -10.45
CA ARG A 72 -18.48 -15.33 -10.49
C ARG A 72 -19.63 -14.66 -9.74
N SER A 73 -19.31 -13.72 -8.86
CA SER A 73 -20.26 -12.95 -8.08
C SER A 73 -20.69 -11.68 -8.82
N ALA A 74 -21.66 -10.94 -8.27
CA ALA A 74 -22.15 -9.69 -8.87
C ALA A 74 -21.02 -8.67 -9.04
N ALA A 75 -21.20 -7.75 -9.99
CA ALA A 75 -20.21 -6.70 -10.23
C ALA A 75 -20.10 -5.78 -9.02
N ASP A 76 -18.89 -5.64 -8.49
CA ASP A 76 -18.61 -4.72 -7.40
C ASP A 76 -18.35 -3.29 -7.92
N PRO A 77 -18.78 -2.25 -7.19
CA PRO A 77 -18.43 -0.88 -7.53
C PRO A 77 -16.92 -0.67 -7.36
N THR A 78 -16.36 0.27 -8.12
CA THR A 78 -14.95 0.66 -7.97
C THR A 78 -14.73 1.21 -6.56
N GLN A 79 -13.80 0.63 -5.81
CA GLN A 79 -13.47 1.01 -4.45
C GLN A 79 -12.40 2.09 -4.42
N LEU A 80 -12.47 3.02 -3.48
CA LEU A 80 -11.46 4.06 -3.25
C LEU A 80 -10.69 3.80 -1.95
N LYS A 81 -9.37 3.76 -2.07
CA LYS A 81 -8.43 3.58 -0.96
C LYS A 81 -7.38 4.67 -0.97
N TYR A 82 -6.84 5.00 0.19
CA TYR A 82 -5.67 5.87 0.28
C TYR A 82 -4.64 5.30 1.25
N GLN A 83 -3.38 5.63 0.99
CA GLN A 83 -2.26 5.35 1.88
C GLN A 83 -1.42 6.60 2.03
N TRP A 84 -0.89 6.84 3.22
CA TRP A 84 0.11 7.87 3.43
C TRP A 84 1.22 7.36 4.35
N GLN A 85 2.41 7.89 4.18
CA GLN A 85 3.56 7.59 5.01
C GLN A 85 4.38 8.86 5.22
N ALA A 86 4.82 9.09 6.45
CA ALA A 86 5.85 10.06 6.78
C ALA A 86 7.04 9.32 7.36
N ARG A 87 8.25 9.56 6.83
CA ARG A 87 9.48 8.89 7.24
C ARG A 87 10.57 9.93 7.52
N TYR A 88 10.96 10.05 8.78
CA TYR A 88 12.07 10.86 9.24
C TYR A 88 13.37 10.05 9.27
N ARG A 89 14.36 10.50 8.51
CA ARG A 89 15.69 9.88 8.41
C ARG A 89 16.53 10.19 9.65
N TRP A 90 16.39 9.40 10.72
CA TRP A 90 17.06 9.66 12.00
C TRP A 90 18.57 9.41 11.97
N MET A 91 19.00 8.24 11.52
CA MET A 91 20.41 7.87 11.33
C MET A 91 20.54 6.89 10.16
N PRO A 92 21.76 6.64 9.65
CA PRO A 92 21.95 5.63 8.61
C PRO A 92 21.32 4.29 9.01
N GLY A 93 20.49 3.73 8.14
CA GLY A 93 19.83 2.44 8.36
C GLY A 93 18.68 2.43 9.38
N VAL A 94 18.36 3.53 10.08
CA VAL A 94 17.22 3.58 11.02
C VAL A 94 16.44 4.88 10.86
N HIS A 95 15.14 4.75 10.64
CA HIS A 95 14.21 5.85 10.42
C HIS A 95 12.94 5.63 11.24
N PHE A 96 12.30 6.73 11.63
CA PHE A 96 11.04 6.71 12.37
C PHE A 96 9.98 7.47 11.60
N GLY A 97 8.72 7.24 11.93
CA GLY A 97 7.66 7.97 11.27
C GLY A 97 6.29 7.44 11.62
N ALA A 98 5.38 7.62 10.68
CA ALA A 98 4.02 7.14 10.78
C ALA A 98 3.54 6.70 9.41
N GLN A 99 2.57 5.79 9.42
CA GLN A 99 1.84 5.44 8.20
C GLN A 99 0.35 5.33 8.51
N GLY A 100 -0.47 5.51 7.49
CA GLY A 100 -1.89 5.33 7.58
C GLY A 100 -2.51 4.84 6.29
N PHE A 101 -3.66 4.20 6.44
CA PHE A 101 -4.45 3.58 5.39
C PHE A 101 -5.91 3.93 5.62
N GLY A 102 -6.66 4.07 4.54
CA GLY A 102 -8.10 4.09 4.64
C GLY A 102 -8.79 3.50 3.42
N GLU A 103 -9.96 2.96 3.68
CA GLU A 103 -10.86 2.37 2.71
C GLU A 103 -12.21 3.08 2.81
N LEU A 104 -12.60 3.79 1.75
CA LEU A 104 -13.77 4.66 1.73
C LEU A 104 -15.04 3.97 1.21
N GLY A 105 -14.90 2.78 0.62
CA GLY A 105 -15.98 2.08 -0.07
C GLY A 105 -16.03 2.46 -1.56
N ALA A 106 -17.22 2.47 -2.16
CA ALA A 106 -17.41 2.89 -3.54
C ALA A 106 -16.89 4.33 -3.76
N TRP A 107 -16.21 4.57 -4.89
CA TRP A 107 -15.55 5.84 -5.18
C TRP A 107 -16.51 7.01 -5.43
N ASP A 108 -17.71 6.71 -5.93
CA ASP A 108 -18.79 7.62 -6.30
C ASP A 108 -19.92 7.74 -5.26
N ASP A 109 -19.99 6.78 -4.33
CA ASP A 109 -20.88 6.81 -3.18
C ASP A 109 -20.16 6.25 -1.95
N TRP A 110 -19.39 7.14 -1.29
CA TRP A 110 -18.56 6.72 -0.16
C TRP A 110 -19.41 6.10 0.93
N SER A 111 -18.91 5.01 1.51
CA SER A 111 -19.56 4.39 2.65
C SER A 111 -19.76 5.41 3.77
N PRO A 112 -20.83 5.29 4.57
CA PRO A 112 -21.00 6.11 5.77
C PRO A 112 -19.73 6.06 6.62
N ARG A 113 -19.36 7.16 7.30
CA ARG A 113 -18.14 7.22 8.15
C ARG A 113 -18.04 6.07 9.17
N GLN A 114 -19.19 5.53 9.58
CA GLN A 114 -19.25 4.39 10.48
C GLN A 114 -18.95 3.02 9.83
N ALA A 115 -18.92 2.93 8.50
CA ALA A 115 -18.52 1.75 7.75
C ALA A 115 -17.11 1.91 7.13
N GLN A 116 -16.64 3.14 6.93
CA GLN A 116 -15.28 3.42 6.48
C GLN A 116 -14.23 2.86 7.46
N SER A 117 -13.09 2.47 6.89
CA SER A 117 -11.94 1.96 7.62
C SER A 117 -10.82 2.99 7.55
N HIS A 118 -10.23 3.30 8.70
CA HIS A 118 -9.12 4.24 8.82
C HIS A 118 -8.21 3.76 9.92
N ARG A 119 -6.94 3.55 9.60
CA ARG A 119 -5.94 3.13 10.56
C ARG A 119 -4.67 3.90 10.34
N ALA A 120 -4.05 4.34 11.41
CA ALA A 120 -2.77 5.03 11.36
C ALA A 120 -1.98 4.78 12.63
N GLY A 121 -0.67 4.96 12.57
CA GLY A 121 0.13 4.90 13.76
C GLY A 121 1.63 4.98 13.49
N PRO A 122 2.43 4.90 14.57
CA PRO A 122 3.87 4.98 14.48
C PRO A 122 4.44 3.83 13.65
N ALA A 123 5.53 4.13 12.94
CA ALA A 123 6.27 3.21 12.12
C ALA A 123 7.78 3.39 12.33
N VAL A 124 8.52 2.29 12.24
CA VAL A 124 9.98 2.24 12.22
C VAL A 124 10.39 1.60 10.91
N PHE A 125 11.42 2.15 10.28
CA PHE A 125 12.00 1.65 9.04
C PHE A 125 13.48 1.41 9.25
N GLY A 126 13.94 0.21 8.94
CA GLY A 126 15.34 -0.17 8.99
C GLY A 126 15.83 -0.54 7.61
N SER A 127 17.09 -0.23 7.32
CA SER A 127 17.79 -0.87 6.21
C SER A 127 19.23 -1.23 6.57
N LEU A 128 19.65 -2.40 6.10
CA LEU A 128 20.98 -2.95 6.30
C LEU A 128 21.53 -3.35 4.94
N ARG A 129 22.50 -2.57 4.47
CA ARG A 129 23.22 -2.87 3.24
C ARG A 129 24.28 -3.94 3.52
N LEU A 130 24.19 -5.08 2.85
CA LEU A 130 25.08 -6.23 3.05
C LEU A 130 26.34 -6.11 2.16
N ASN A 131 26.17 -5.62 0.93
CA ASN A 131 27.26 -5.28 0.01
C ASN A 131 26.81 -4.19 -0.98
N GLU A 132 27.41 -4.09 -2.17
CA GLU A 132 27.05 -3.07 -3.16
C GLU A 132 25.70 -3.33 -3.86
N ARG A 133 25.20 -4.57 -3.85
CA ARG A 133 23.98 -4.99 -4.56
C ARG A 133 22.87 -5.46 -3.63
N GLU A 134 23.24 -5.93 -2.44
CA GLU A 134 22.31 -6.56 -1.50
C GLU A 134 21.93 -5.63 -0.35
N GLU A 135 20.62 -5.49 -0.12
CA GLU A 135 20.06 -4.70 0.99
C GLU A 135 18.89 -5.43 1.64
N VAL A 136 18.89 -5.48 2.97
CA VAL A 136 17.75 -5.94 3.77
C VAL A 136 16.97 -4.72 4.25
N LYS A 137 15.66 -4.70 4.01
CA LYS A 137 14.75 -3.65 4.49
C LYS A 137 13.76 -4.23 5.48
N LEU A 138 13.60 -3.55 6.62
CA LEU A 138 12.62 -3.86 7.64
C LEU A 138 11.66 -2.68 7.80
N GLN A 139 10.38 -2.96 7.93
CA GLN A 139 9.38 -1.98 8.31
C GLN A 139 8.48 -2.60 9.38
N ALA A 140 8.25 -1.88 10.46
CA ALA A 140 7.33 -2.27 11.52
C ALA A 140 6.41 -1.11 11.86
N ALA A 141 5.13 -1.37 12.09
CA ALA A 141 4.16 -0.35 12.48
C ALA A 141 3.11 -0.88 13.43
N TRP A 142 2.69 -0.02 14.35
CA TRP A 142 1.55 -0.25 15.24
C TRP A 142 0.40 0.65 14.84
N LEU A 143 -0.60 0.10 14.17
CA LEU A 143 -1.71 0.83 13.60
C LEU A 143 -2.91 0.78 14.54
N MET A 144 -3.51 1.94 14.77
CA MET A 144 -4.71 2.12 15.57
C MET A 144 -5.80 2.69 14.70
N GLY A 145 -7.03 2.21 14.91
CA GLY A 145 -8.18 2.79 14.23
C GLY A 145 -9.24 1.74 14.01
N LYS A 146 -9.77 1.71 12.79
CA LYS A 146 -10.98 0.99 12.43
C LYS A 146 -10.79 0.18 11.16
N THR A 147 -11.27 -1.05 11.20
CA THR A 147 -11.28 -1.98 10.07
C THR A 147 -12.66 -2.62 10.00
N TYR A 148 -13.36 -2.47 8.87
CA TYR A 148 -14.72 -2.96 8.63
C TYR A 148 -15.71 -2.64 9.76
N GLY A 149 -15.81 -1.36 10.14
CA GLY A 149 -16.74 -0.97 11.21
C GLY A 149 -16.21 -1.16 12.64
N ARG A 150 -15.16 -1.95 12.84
CA ARG A 150 -14.69 -2.35 14.18
C ARG A 150 -13.39 -1.65 14.56
N ARG A 151 -13.32 -1.13 15.78
CA ARG A 151 -12.09 -0.56 16.31
C ARG A 151 -11.11 -1.66 16.70
N GLY A 152 -9.83 -1.44 16.47
CA GLY A 152 -8.78 -2.38 16.80
C GLY A 152 -7.38 -1.82 16.68
N HIS A 153 -6.43 -2.66 17.09
CA HIS A 153 -5.01 -2.45 16.95
C HIS A 153 -4.45 -3.51 15.99
N MET A 154 -3.53 -3.10 15.12
CA MET A 154 -2.88 -4.00 14.17
C MET A 154 -1.37 -3.77 14.23
N PHE A 155 -0.63 -4.86 14.36
CA PHE A 155 0.80 -4.84 14.16
C PHE A 155 1.12 -5.32 12.75
N SER A 156 1.89 -4.53 12.00
CA SER A 156 2.31 -4.85 10.63
C SER A 156 3.84 -4.87 10.57
N THR A 157 4.39 -5.89 9.92
CA THR A 157 5.82 -6.05 9.67
C THR A 157 6.06 -6.47 8.22
N ARG A 158 7.07 -5.86 7.59
CA ARG A 158 7.54 -6.21 6.25
C ARG A 158 9.05 -6.35 6.27
N LEU A 159 9.53 -7.50 5.82
CA LEU A 159 10.93 -7.78 5.56
C LEU A 159 11.10 -7.94 4.05
N ALA A 160 12.01 -7.20 3.45
CA ALA A 160 12.37 -7.31 2.04
C ALA A 160 13.88 -7.53 1.90
N TYR A 161 14.27 -8.31 0.90
CA TYR A 161 15.65 -8.57 0.53
C TYR A 161 15.78 -8.20 -0.95
N ASP A 162 16.59 -7.20 -1.22
CA ASP A 162 16.91 -6.74 -2.58
C ASP A 162 18.28 -7.31 -2.97
N PHE A 163 18.40 -7.82 -4.21
CA PHE A 163 19.57 -8.54 -4.74
C PHE A 163 20.13 -7.90 -6.02
#